data_AF-A0A496VIL3-F1
#
_entry.id   AF-A0A496VIL3-F1
#
_cell.length_a   1.000
_cell.length_b   1.000
_cell.length_c   1.000
_cell.angle_alpha   90.00
_cell.angle_beta   90.00
_cell.angle_gamma   90.00
#
_symmetry.space_group_name_H-M   'P 1'
#
loop_
_entity.id
_entity.type
_entity.pdbx_description
1 polymer ?
#
loop_
_entity_poly.entity_id
_entity_poly.type
_entity_poly.pdbx_seq_one_letter_code
_entity_poly.pdbx_strand_id
1 'polypeptide(L)'
;MKIKLENIGPLKQAEFELGDLTIICGRNNTGKTYATYALFGFLHVWKKILTVSIEDTIVKTLLDNGVVKINLAGYLDQAEIILQTGCKQYTQSLSKIFSTSEERFKTTQFQIILDEKPSLIFEFEGKIQSENAKIFSLSKSKNSMELVVSLLAGMEKNIFPSQIIKEIISDAVIEIIFSELFSNPFISSAERTGAAIFSNELNFSRNNLLKEMHSFDKNVDPRELFLKRYQDYALPVEQNVDFIRNLKKVAKKNSFITEKHPEILDDFADIIGGNYSLTNNDELHFKPKGGRVKLTMDESSSAVRSLLDIGFYLRHVAKVGDLLMVDEPELNLHPENQRRITRLFSRLINIGIKVFVTTHSDYIVKELNTLIMLNHDLPYLKRIASDAGYNENELISANQIKVYIAEKKLIKLDGKSRKSHCQTLTSAHIDPELGIEAHSFDTTINTMNRIQEAVVWGGD
;
A
#
# COMPACT_ATOMS: atom_id res chain seq x y z
N MET A 1 15.42 1.47 -1.98
CA MET A 1 15.22 2.09 -0.64
C MET A 1 15.02 0.97 0.38
N LYS A 2 15.55 1.15 1.58
CA LYS A 2 15.41 0.23 2.70
C LYS A 2 14.51 0.82 3.78
N ILE A 3 13.58 0.03 4.27
CA ILE A 3 12.68 0.37 5.36
C ILE A 3 13.24 -0.28 6.61
N LYS A 4 13.54 0.53 7.62
CA LYS A 4 14.05 0.06 8.90
C LYS A 4 13.07 0.39 10.02
N LEU A 5 12.77 -0.64 10.80
CA LEU A 5 11.81 -0.62 11.90
C LEU A 5 12.51 -1.05 13.19
N GLU A 6 12.34 -0.29 14.27
CA GLU A 6 12.83 -0.66 15.59
C GLU A 6 11.70 -0.54 16.62
N ASN A 7 11.60 -1.55 17.51
CA ASN A 7 10.58 -1.63 18.56
C ASN A 7 9.16 -1.30 18.09
N ILE A 8 8.72 -1.89 16.98
CA ILE A 8 7.35 -1.72 16.48
C ILE A 8 6.55 -3.01 16.68
N GLY A 9 5.59 -2.96 17.60
CA GLY A 9 4.85 -4.15 18.02
C GLY A 9 5.80 -5.27 18.46
N PRO A 10 5.68 -6.50 17.94
CA PRO A 10 6.59 -7.60 18.24
C PRO A 10 8.03 -7.39 17.71
N LEU A 11 8.20 -6.63 16.62
CA LEU A 11 9.49 -6.50 15.93
C LEU A 11 10.45 -5.66 16.78
N LYS A 12 11.57 -6.26 17.20
CA LYS A 12 12.62 -5.53 17.92
C LYS A 12 13.48 -4.71 16.97
N GLN A 13 13.88 -5.31 15.88
CA GLN A 13 14.52 -4.62 14.77
C GLN A 13 14.22 -5.41 13.50
N ALA A 14 13.86 -4.74 12.43
CA ALA A 14 13.59 -5.34 11.13
C ALA A 14 14.03 -4.38 10.02
N GLU A 15 14.53 -4.95 8.93
CA GLU A 15 14.90 -4.22 7.72
C GLU A 15 14.35 -4.98 6.52
N PHE A 16 13.74 -4.26 5.58
CA PHE A 16 13.23 -4.85 4.34
C PHE A 16 13.20 -3.81 3.21
N GLU A 17 13.13 -4.30 1.97
CA GLU A 17 13.07 -3.53 0.73
C GLU A 17 11.79 -3.88 -0.02
N LEU A 18 11.36 -2.99 -0.91
CA LEU A 18 10.28 -3.28 -1.85
C LEU A 18 10.86 -3.80 -3.17
N GLY A 19 10.44 -5.00 -3.58
CA GLY A 19 10.53 -5.48 -4.96
C GLY A 19 9.28 -5.12 -5.76
N ASP A 20 9.15 -5.67 -6.97
CA ASP A 20 7.90 -5.59 -7.73
C ASP A 20 6.82 -6.40 -7.00
N LEU A 21 7.18 -7.60 -6.52
CA LEU A 21 6.40 -8.37 -5.55
C LEU A 21 7.17 -8.48 -4.24
N THR A 22 6.60 -7.96 -3.16
CA THR A 22 7.17 -8.05 -1.81
C THR A 22 6.29 -8.90 -0.92
N ILE A 23 6.89 -9.84 -0.18
CA ILE A 23 6.14 -10.77 0.68
C ILE A 23 6.75 -10.78 2.06
N ILE A 24 5.89 -10.62 3.07
CA ILE A 24 6.25 -10.93 4.46
C ILE A 24 5.46 -12.17 4.87
N CYS A 25 6.15 -13.30 5.01
CA CYS A 25 5.53 -14.56 5.40
C CYS A 25 5.88 -14.94 6.84
N GLY A 26 5.01 -15.71 7.50
CA GLY A 26 5.29 -16.26 8.82
C GLY A 26 4.06 -16.42 9.69
N ARG A 27 4.25 -16.96 10.90
CA ARG A 27 3.17 -17.26 11.84
C ARG A 27 2.40 -16.01 12.28
N ASN A 28 1.23 -16.21 12.88
CA ASN A 28 0.47 -15.12 13.49
C ASN A 28 1.25 -14.49 14.66
N ASN A 29 0.98 -13.22 14.93
CA ASN A 29 1.56 -12.46 16.04
C ASN A 29 3.09 -12.24 15.94
N THR A 30 3.66 -12.31 14.73
CA THR A 30 5.10 -12.15 14.45
C THR A 30 5.50 -10.75 13.99
N GLY A 31 4.53 -9.84 13.79
CA GLY A 31 4.78 -8.44 13.40
C GLY A 31 4.55 -8.10 11.93
N LYS A 32 4.02 -9.03 11.10
CA LYS A 32 3.72 -8.78 9.68
C LYS A 32 2.82 -7.57 9.46
N THR A 33 1.67 -7.53 10.14
CA THR A 33 0.72 -6.40 10.08
C THR A 33 1.34 -5.10 10.58
N TYR A 34 2.22 -5.15 11.61
CA TYR A 34 2.93 -3.96 12.09
C TYR A 34 3.87 -3.38 11.03
N ALA A 35 4.65 -4.22 10.34
CA ALA A 35 5.51 -3.76 9.25
C ALA A 35 4.68 -3.15 8.09
N THR A 36 3.59 -3.84 7.74
CA THR A 36 2.66 -3.42 6.68
C THR A 36 2.02 -2.07 6.97
N TYR A 37 1.46 -1.91 8.17
CA TYR A 37 0.73 -0.69 8.56
C TYR A 37 1.66 0.50 8.73
N ALA A 38 2.89 0.28 9.21
CA ALA A 38 3.89 1.33 9.32
C ALA A 38 4.36 1.81 7.93
N LEU A 39 4.61 0.90 7.00
CA LEU A 39 4.94 1.28 5.63
C LEU A 39 3.77 2.00 4.95
N PHE A 40 2.57 1.41 5.01
CA PHE A 40 1.37 2.00 4.43
C PHE A 40 1.14 3.42 4.98
N GLY A 41 1.21 3.57 6.30
CA GLY A 41 1.00 4.85 6.95
C GLY A 41 1.97 5.91 6.45
N PHE A 42 3.27 5.60 6.36
CA PHE A 42 4.27 6.52 5.80
C PHE A 42 3.93 6.90 4.36
N LEU A 43 3.70 5.91 3.49
CA LEU A 43 3.39 6.13 2.08
C LEU A 43 2.07 6.93 1.88
N HIS A 44 1.14 6.83 2.83
CA HIS A 44 -0.11 7.59 2.78
C HIS A 44 0.08 9.07 3.16
N VAL A 45 1.04 9.39 4.03
CA VAL A 45 1.17 10.75 4.60
C VAL A 45 2.48 11.47 4.27
N TRP A 46 3.42 10.87 3.55
CA TRP A 46 4.76 11.45 3.32
C TRP A 46 4.70 12.88 2.76
N LYS A 47 3.78 13.16 1.82
CA LYS A 47 3.59 14.51 1.26
C LYS A 47 3.24 15.57 2.32
N LYS A 48 2.64 15.18 3.44
CA LYS A 48 2.27 16.07 4.55
C LYS A 48 3.33 16.15 5.64
N ILE A 49 4.25 15.19 5.67
CA ILE A 49 5.27 15.06 6.72
C ILE A 49 6.63 15.57 6.26
N LEU A 50 6.99 15.33 5.00
CA LEU A 50 8.21 15.88 4.44
C LEU A 50 8.00 17.37 4.18
N THR A 51 8.95 18.19 4.61
CA THR A 51 8.91 19.64 4.43
C THR A 51 10.29 20.16 4.09
N VAL A 52 10.35 21.25 3.33
CA VAL A 52 11.60 21.97 3.04
C VAL A 52 11.43 23.44 3.38
N SER A 53 12.53 24.08 3.80
CA SER A 53 12.53 25.52 4.01
C SER A 53 12.65 26.26 2.67
N ILE A 54 11.77 27.24 2.47
CA ILE A 54 11.79 28.13 1.30
C ILE A 54 12.21 29.52 1.76
N GLU A 55 13.29 30.04 1.16
CA GLU A 55 13.81 31.35 1.49
C GLU A 55 12.81 32.48 1.18
N ASP A 56 12.78 33.51 2.02
CA ASP A 56 11.92 34.69 1.80
C ASP A 56 12.24 35.43 0.50
N THR A 57 13.49 35.36 0.05
CA THR A 57 13.96 35.94 -1.21
C THR A 57 13.24 35.33 -2.42
N ILE A 58 12.95 34.02 -2.40
CA ILE A 58 12.23 33.32 -3.47
C ILE A 58 10.81 33.86 -3.57
N VAL A 59 10.10 33.96 -2.43
CA VAL A 59 8.72 34.46 -2.38
C VAL A 59 8.66 35.93 -2.79
N LYS A 60 9.58 36.75 -2.31
CA LYS A 60 9.68 38.16 -2.68
C LYS A 60 9.89 38.32 -4.20
N THR A 61 10.81 37.54 -4.77
CA THR A 61 11.09 37.58 -6.22
C THR A 61 9.86 37.18 -7.04
N LEU A 62 9.13 36.14 -6.60
CA LEU A 62 7.90 35.71 -7.25
C LEU A 62 6.83 36.81 -7.23
N LEU A 63 6.63 37.48 -6.10
CA LEU A 63 5.63 38.55 -5.94
C LEU A 63 6.01 39.84 -6.68
N ASP A 64 7.31 40.15 -6.76
CA ASP A 64 7.80 41.36 -7.42
C ASP A 64 7.79 41.22 -8.94
N ASN A 65 8.33 40.10 -9.46
CA ASN A 65 8.58 39.87 -10.89
C ASN A 65 7.53 38.99 -11.59
N GLY A 66 6.65 38.35 -10.83
CA GLY A 66 5.64 37.43 -11.37
C GLY A 66 6.16 36.03 -11.68
N VAL A 67 7.48 35.80 -11.64
CA VAL A 67 8.10 34.50 -11.90
C VAL A 67 9.37 34.33 -11.08
N VAL A 68 9.63 33.11 -10.62
CA VAL A 68 10.89 32.72 -9.99
C VAL A 68 11.32 31.34 -10.50
N LYS A 69 12.62 31.15 -10.64
CA LYS A 69 13.25 29.86 -10.94
C LYS A 69 13.98 29.36 -9.70
N ILE A 70 13.69 28.14 -9.29
CA ILE A 70 14.24 27.50 -8.10
C ILE A 70 15.14 26.36 -8.54
N ASN A 71 16.41 26.39 -8.15
CA ASN A 71 17.35 25.30 -8.41
C ASN A 71 17.14 24.17 -7.39
N LEU A 72 16.82 22.98 -7.89
CA LEU A 72 16.51 21.80 -7.08
C LEU A 72 17.76 21.07 -6.57
N ALA A 73 18.96 21.37 -7.08
CA ALA A 73 20.19 20.66 -6.72
C ALA A 73 20.47 20.71 -5.21
N GLY A 74 20.30 21.87 -4.58
CA GLY A 74 20.52 22.02 -3.13
C GLY A 74 19.54 21.21 -2.28
N TYR A 75 18.28 21.11 -2.72
CA TYR A 75 17.28 20.27 -2.05
C TYR A 75 17.55 18.78 -2.27
N LEU A 76 18.05 18.41 -3.45
CA LEU A 76 18.42 17.03 -3.77
C LEU A 76 19.61 16.56 -2.92
N ASP A 77 20.60 17.42 -2.69
CA ASP A 77 21.73 17.13 -1.79
C ASP A 77 21.29 16.98 -0.32
N GLN A 78 20.14 17.55 0.05
CA GLN A 78 19.55 17.42 1.38
C GLN A 78 18.49 16.33 1.47
N ALA A 79 18.24 15.54 0.41
CA ALA A 79 17.14 14.57 0.36
C ALA A 79 17.17 13.57 1.53
N GLU A 80 18.34 13.07 1.91
CA GLU A 80 18.49 12.17 3.07
C GLU A 80 18.11 12.86 4.39
N ILE A 81 18.53 14.11 4.58
CA ILE A 81 18.25 14.88 5.81
C ILE A 81 16.75 15.19 5.90
N ILE A 82 16.13 15.58 4.78
CA ILE A 82 14.68 15.81 4.68
C ILE A 82 13.94 14.53 5.05
N LEU A 83 14.33 13.40 4.48
CA LEU A 83 13.70 12.11 4.72
C LEU A 83 13.88 11.65 6.17
N GLN A 84 15.07 11.77 6.75
CA GLN A 84 15.34 11.43 8.15
C GLN A 84 14.51 12.29 9.11
N THR A 85 14.39 13.59 8.83
CA THR A 85 13.57 14.51 9.64
C THR A 85 12.09 14.14 9.57
N GLY A 86 11.60 13.88 8.36
CA GLY A 86 10.24 13.40 8.14
C GLY A 86 9.96 12.05 8.81
N CYS A 87 10.89 11.10 8.75
CA CYS A 87 10.76 9.81 9.43
C CYS A 87 10.67 9.94 10.96
N LYS A 88 11.41 10.88 11.56
CA LYS A 88 11.30 11.20 13.00
C LYS A 88 9.91 11.76 13.34
N GLN A 89 9.40 12.69 12.53
CA GLN A 89 8.05 13.23 12.71
C GLN A 89 6.97 12.16 12.49
N TYR A 90 7.14 11.30 11.49
CA TYR A 90 6.23 10.18 11.23
C TYR A 90 6.22 9.20 12.40
N THR A 91 7.38 8.89 12.99
CA THR A 91 7.49 8.03 14.18
C THR A 91 6.61 8.53 15.34
N GLN A 92 6.55 9.85 15.56
CA GLN A 92 5.69 10.45 16.59
C GLN A 92 4.19 10.32 16.27
N SER A 93 3.84 10.18 14.99
CA SER A 93 2.44 10.01 14.54
C SER A 93 1.97 8.55 14.52
N LEU A 94 2.86 7.56 14.75
CA LEU A 94 2.52 6.13 14.66
C LEU A 94 1.38 5.71 15.59
N SER A 95 1.26 6.31 16.78
CA SER A 95 0.13 6.06 17.69
C SER A 95 -1.22 6.31 17.03
N LYS A 96 -1.32 7.36 16.19
CA LYS A 96 -2.51 7.69 15.41
C LYS A 96 -2.72 6.71 14.27
N ILE A 97 -1.66 6.35 13.55
CA ILE A 97 -1.72 5.36 12.45
C ILE A 97 -2.25 4.00 12.95
N PHE A 98 -1.83 3.58 14.15
CA PHE A 98 -2.25 2.32 14.76
C PHE A 98 -3.47 2.44 15.67
N SER A 99 -4.01 3.64 15.83
CA SER A 99 -5.14 3.93 16.72
C SER A 99 -4.96 3.37 18.14
N THR A 100 -3.82 3.67 18.75
CA THR A 100 -3.47 3.16 20.08
C THR A 100 -2.66 4.18 20.89
N SER A 101 -2.37 3.83 22.14
CA SER A 101 -1.66 4.71 23.07
C SER A 101 -0.23 5.04 22.60
N GLU A 102 0.16 6.32 22.75
CA GLU A 102 1.52 6.81 22.51
C GLU A 102 2.58 6.08 23.35
N GLU A 103 2.22 5.57 24.53
CA GLU A 103 3.09 4.79 25.41
C GLU A 103 3.72 3.58 24.68
N ARG A 104 2.96 2.96 23.77
CA ARG A 104 3.42 1.79 23.01
C ARG A 104 4.50 2.13 21.98
N PHE A 105 4.63 3.41 21.60
CA PHE A 105 5.55 3.87 20.55
C PHE A 105 6.73 4.71 21.07
N LYS A 106 6.85 4.91 22.39
CA LYS A 106 7.92 5.74 23.00
C LYS A 106 9.35 5.35 22.58
N THR A 107 9.57 4.07 22.31
CA THR A 107 10.89 3.52 21.95
C THR A 107 10.97 3.09 20.49
N THR A 108 9.91 3.34 19.72
CA THR A 108 9.82 2.96 18.32
C THR A 108 10.65 3.91 17.47
N GLN A 109 11.26 3.38 16.41
CA GLN A 109 11.82 4.17 15.33
C GLN A 109 11.36 3.61 13.99
N PHE A 110 10.98 4.53 13.09
CA PHE A 110 10.75 4.24 11.69
C PHE A 110 11.75 5.06 10.88
N GLN A 111 12.43 4.43 9.92
CA GLN A 111 13.39 5.09 9.04
C GLN A 111 13.28 4.54 7.63
N ILE A 112 13.49 5.41 6.65
CA ILE A 112 13.74 5.01 5.26
C ILE A 112 15.15 5.46 4.91
N ILE A 113 15.92 4.52 4.38
CA ILE A 113 17.29 4.73 3.91
C ILE A 113 17.27 4.63 2.39
N LEU A 114 17.83 5.64 1.74
CA LEU A 114 17.96 5.67 0.29
C LEU A 114 19.24 4.93 -0.10
N ASP A 115 19.16 4.02 -1.08
CA ASP A 115 20.34 3.34 -1.63
C ASP A 115 21.06 4.24 -2.65
N GLU A 116 20.30 5.09 -3.35
CA GLU A 116 20.76 6.02 -4.36
C GLU A 116 20.04 7.37 -4.23
N LYS A 117 20.67 8.44 -4.73
CA LYS A 117 20.04 9.77 -4.77
C LYS A 117 18.82 9.76 -5.70
N PRO A 118 17.73 10.47 -5.38
CA PRO A 118 16.58 10.57 -6.27
C PRO A 118 16.95 11.12 -7.65
N SER A 119 16.33 10.57 -8.69
CA SER A 119 16.43 11.12 -10.05
C SER A 119 15.40 12.23 -10.27
N LEU A 120 15.77 13.23 -11.08
CA LEU A 120 14.88 14.32 -11.49
C LEU A 120 14.63 14.26 -12.99
N ILE A 121 14.22 13.09 -13.51
CA ILE A 121 14.10 12.87 -14.96
C ILE A 121 12.72 13.20 -15.53
N PHE A 122 11.66 13.19 -14.72
CA PHE A 122 10.29 13.41 -15.17
C PHE A 122 9.91 14.90 -15.35
N GLU A 123 8.82 15.14 -16.05
CA GLU A 123 8.18 16.45 -16.15
C GLU A 123 7.14 16.63 -15.05
N PHE A 124 7.08 17.81 -14.45
CA PHE A 124 6.10 18.16 -13.41
C PHE A 124 5.30 19.38 -13.83
N GLU A 125 3.98 19.30 -13.68
CA GLU A 125 3.07 20.44 -13.75
C GLU A 125 2.16 20.48 -12.51
N GLY A 126 2.15 21.62 -11.82
CA GLY A 126 1.22 21.94 -10.74
C GLY A 126 0.47 23.23 -11.06
N LYS A 127 -0.85 23.24 -10.81
CA LYS A 127 -1.69 24.43 -10.98
C LYS A 127 -2.54 24.62 -9.74
N ILE A 128 -2.48 25.80 -9.15
CA ILE A 128 -3.32 26.17 -8.02
C ILE A 128 -4.36 27.16 -8.52
N GLN A 129 -5.63 26.79 -8.32
CA GLN A 129 -6.78 27.54 -8.79
C GLN A 129 -7.75 27.72 -7.62
N SER A 130 -8.28 28.93 -7.47
CA SER A 130 -9.50 29.20 -6.72
C SER A 130 -10.69 29.10 -7.68
N GLU A 131 -11.92 29.00 -7.17
CA GLU A 131 -13.16 28.93 -7.98
C GLU A 131 -13.23 30.02 -9.06
N ASN A 132 -12.61 31.17 -8.84
CA ASN A 132 -12.69 32.34 -9.73
C ASN A 132 -11.34 32.83 -10.30
N ALA A 133 -10.20 32.19 -10.01
CA ALA A 133 -8.90 32.63 -10.53
C ALA A 133 -7.83 31.53 -10.51
N LYS A 134 -7.01 31.47 -11.56
CA LYS A 134 -5.76 30.71 -11.52
C LYS A 134 -4.72 31.55 -10.77
N ILE A 135 -4.04 30.94 -9.80
CA ILE A 135 -3.22 31.66 -8.80
C ILE A 135 -1.74 31.43 -9.09
N PHE A 136 -1.33 30.16 -9.13
CA PHE A 136 0.06 29.76 -9.40
C PHE A 136 0.11 28.68 -10.47
N SER A 137 1.13 28.75 -11.32
CA SER A 137 1.60 27.62 -12.11
C SER A 137 3.02 27.25 -11.68
N LEU A 138 3.23 25.97 -11.44
CA LEU A 138 4.51 25.36 -11.11
C LEU A 138 4.84 24.38 -12.23
N SER A 139 6.02 24.49 -12.81
CA SER A 139 6.42 23.60 -13.91
C SER A 139 7.90 23.29 -13.84
N LYS A 140 8.25 22.05 -14.13
CA LYS A 140 9.63 21.60 -14.26
C LYS A 140 9.72 20.68 -15.48
N SER A 141 10.51 21.09 -16.46
CA SER A 141 10.71 20.33 -17.69
C SER A 141 11.48 19.03 -17.44
N LYS A 142 11.32 18.07 -18.36
CA LYS A 142 12.05 16.80 -18.34
C LYS A 142 13.56 17.03 -18.23
N ASN A 143 14.24 16.27 -17.37
CA ASN A 143 15.68 16.37 -17.08
C ASN A 143 16.19 17.74 -16.59
N SER A 144 15.30 18.70 -16.28
CA SER A 144 15.69 20.00 -15.73
C SER A 144 15.89 19.92 -14.22
N MET A 145 16.85 20.68 -13.70
CA MET A 145 17.00 20.92 -12.26
C MET A 145 16.31 22.22 -11.81
N GLU A 146 15.57 22.89 -12.70
CA GLU A 146 14.86 24.12 -12.41
C GLU A 146 13.35 23.87 -12.25
N LEU A 147 12.79 24.30 -11.11
CA LEU A 147 11.37 24.50 -10.92
C LEU A 147 11.02 25.96 -11.23
N VAL A 148 10.16 26.17 -12.22
CA VAL A 148 9.63 27.49 -12.58
C VAL A 148 8.29 27.69 -11.90
N VAL A 149 8.18 28.73 -11.07
CA VAL A 149 6.93 29.13 -10.41
C VAL A 149 6.52 30.48 -10.97
N SER A 150 5.29 30.58 -11.48
CA SER A 150 4.74 31.81 -12.07
C SER A 150 3.40 32.18 -11.45
N LEU A 151 3.19 33.48 -11.25
CA LEU A 151 1.89 34.08 -10.94
C LEU A 151 1.07 34.19 -12.22
N LEU A 152 -0.18 33.75 -12.17
CA LEU A 152 -1.10 33.84 -13.30
C LEU A 152 -1.87 35.18 -13.23
N ALA A 153 -2.05 35.83 -14.39
CA ALA A 153 -2.56 37.20 -14.48
C ALA A 153 -3.99 37.35 -13.90
N GLY A 154 -4.21 38.41 -13.11
CA GLY A 154 -5.50 38.73 -12.47
C GLY A 154 -5.41 39.08 -10.97
N MET A 155 -4.22 39.15 -10.38
CA MET A 155 -4.04 39.38 -8.95
C MET A 155 -3.48 40.78 -8.66
N GLU A 156 -4.09 41.48 -7.70
CA GLU A 156 -3.39 42.51 -6.92
C GLU A 156 -2.36 41.83 -6.00
N LYS A 157 -1.15 42.38 -5.89
CA LYS A 157 0.03 41.79 -5.21
C LYS A 157 -0.16 41.43 -3.71
N ASN A 158 -1.32 41.71 -3.10
CA ASN A 158 -1.53 41.73 -1.65
C ASN A 158 -2.43 40.62 -1.08
N ILE A 159 -2.84 39.60 -1.84
CA ILE A 159 -3.92 38.69 -1.39
C ILE A 159 -3.41 37.42 -0.68
N PHE A 160 -2.18 36.95 -0.95
CA PHE A 160 -1.68 35.69 -0.37
C PHE A 160 -0.63 35.89 0.73
N PRO A 161 -0.86 35.35 1.95
CA PRO A 161 0.18 35.26 2.98
C PRO A 161 1.42 34.54 2.45
N SER A 162 2.60 35.12 2.67
CA SER A 162 3.89 34.56 2.23
C SER A 162 4.09 33.11 2.68
N GLN A 163 3.59 32.77 3.88
CA GLN A 163 3.65 31.43 4.45
C GLN A 163 2.94 30.38 3.58
N ILE A 164 1.75 30.70 3.04
CA ILE A 164 1.01 29.79 2.16
C ILE A 164 1.77 29.55 0.86
N ILE A 165 2.42 30.59 0.32
CA ILE A 165 3.25 30.47 -0.89
C ILE A 165 4.46 29.55 -0.62
N LYS A 166 5.10 29.68 0.54
CA LYS A 166 6.20 28.79 0.93
C LYS A 166 5.75 27.33 1.04
N GLU A 167 4.60 27.09 1.65
CA GLU A 167 4.03 25.74 1.78
C GLU A 167 3.76 25.12 0.41
N ILE A 168 3.12 25.87 -0.49
CA ILE A 168 2.88 25.46 -1.89
C ILE A 168 4.17 25.06 -2.60
N ILE A 169 5.20 25.91 -2.50
CA ILE A 169 6.49 25.67 -3.16
C ILE A 169 7.19 24.46 -2.52
N SER A 170 7.16 24.36 -1.19
CA SER A 170 7.71 23.22 -0.44
C SER A 170 7.06 21.92 -0.90
N ASP A 171 5.73 21.87 -0.96
CA ASP A 171 4.99 20.67 -1.38
C ASP A 171 5.38 20.25 -2.80
N ALA A 172 5.52 21.21 -3.72
CA ALA A 172 5.96 20.93 -5.08
C ALA A 172 7.41 20.42 -5.14
N VAL A 173 8.33 21.01 -4.37
CA VAL A 173 9.72 20.53 -4.30
C VAL A 173 9.78 19.11 -3.73
N ILE A 174 9.04 18.84 -2.65
CA ILE A 174 8.92 17.51 -2.04
C ILE A 174 8.33 16.50 -3.04
N GLU A 175 7.27 16.86 -3.76
CA GLU A 175 6.67 16.01 -4.79
C GLU A 175 7.66 15.72 -5.92
N ILE A 176 8.40 16.73 -6.39
CA ILE A 176 9.39 16.58 -7.44
C ILE A 176 10.53 15.65 -7.02
N ILE A 177 10.99 15.73 -5.77
CA ILE A 177 12.14 14.94 -5.30
C ILE A 177 11.76 13.49 -4.99
N PHE A 178 10.59 13.24 -4.38
CA PHE A 178 10.29 11.94 -3.78
C PHE A 178 9.20 11.11 -4.47
N SER A 179 8.45 11.67 -5.44
CA SER A 179 7.34 10.94 -6.08
C SER A 179 7.76 9.72 -6.90
N GLU A 180 8.96 9.72 -7.50
CA GLU A 180 9.51 8.52 -8.17
C GLU A 180 9.92 7.42 -7.18
N LEU A 181 10.20 7.78 -5.93
CA LEU A 181 10.63 6.84 -4.88
C LEU A 181 9.44 6.19 -4.16
N PHE A 182 8.35 6.94 -3.98
CA PHE A 182 7.20 6.51 -3.19
C PHE A 182 5.97 6.24 -4.07
N SER A 183 5.69 4.96 -4.29
CA SER A 183 4.46 4.49 -4.93
C SER A 183 3.21 4.93 -4.18
N ASN A 184 2.12 5.17 -4.90
CA ASN A 184 0.81 5.42 -4.31
C ASN A 184 0.27 4.12 -3.70
N PRO A 185 0.03 4.04 -2.38
CA PRO A 185 -0.42 2.81 -1.77
C PRO A 185 -1.95 2.65 -1.87
N PHE A 186 -2.40 1.45 -2.20
CA PHE A 186 -3.76 0.98 -1.94
C PHE A 186 -3.67 -0.23 -1.01
N ILE A 187 -4.43 -0.25 0.08
CA ILE A 187 -4.38 -1.35 1.05
C ILE A 187 -5.69 -2.12 1.08
N SER A 188 -5.58 -3.43 1.23
CA SER A 188 -6.66 -4.37 1.54
C SER A 188 -6.29 -5.08 2.84
N SER A 189 -6.78 -4.56 3.97
CA SER A 189 -6.42 -5.06 5.32
C SER A 189 -7.07 -6.40 5.64
N ALA A 190 -6.62 -7.06 6.72
CA ALA A 190 -7.26 -8.28 7.21
C ALA A 190 -8.75 -8.08 7.59
N GLU A 191 -9.13 -6.87 8.02
CA GLU A 191 -10.49 -6.52 8.47
C GLU A 191 -11.42 -6.08 7.31
N ARG A 192 -10.96 -6.16 6.06
CA ARG A 192 -11.72 -5.77 4.85
C ARG A 192 -13.10 -6.41 4.74
N THR A 193 -13.26 -7.64 5.22
CA THR A 193 -14.54 -8.35 5.20
C THR A 193 -15.57 -7.66 6.09
N GLY A 194 -15.15 -7.19 7.28
CA GLY A 194 -16.02 -6.42 8.18
C GLY A 194 -16.42 -5.08 7.58
N ALA A 195 -15.47 -4.39 6.92
CA ALA A 195 -15.75 -3.14 6.22
C ALA A 195 -16.79 -3.30 5.09
N ALA A 196 -16.76 -4.43 4.36
CA ALA A 196 -17.73 -4.73 3.31
C ALA A 196 -19.14 -4.97 3.87
N ILE A 197 -19.24 -5.74 4.96
CA ILE A 197 -20.54 -6.10 5.59
C ILE A 197 -21.18 -4.89 6.26
N PHE A 198 -20.45 -4.23 7.17
CA PHE A 198 -21.03 -3.20 8.05
C PHE A 198 -21.02 -1.80 7.43
N SER A 199 -20.81 -1.68 6.12
CA SER A 199 -20.69 -0.39 5.44
C SER A 199 -21.93 0.48 5.61
N ASN A 200 -23.11 -0.12 5.63
CA ASN A 200 -24.40 0.58 5.78
C ASN A 200 -24.64 1.03 7.23
N GLU A 201 -24.38 0.18 8.23
CA GLU A 201 -24.49 0.54 9.66
C GLU A 201 -23.51 1.65 10.02
N LEU A 202 -22.27 1.56 9.51
CA LEU A 202 -21.25 2.58 9.69
C LEU A 202 -21.65 3.93 9.09
N ASN A 203 -22.46 3.95 8.02
CA ASN A 203 -23.01 5.17 7.44
C ASN A 203 -24.17 5.73 8.27
N PHE A 204 -25.02 4.86 8.81
CA PHE A 204 -26.14 5.24 9.67
C PHE A 204 -25.66 5.90 10.97
N SER A 205 -24.65 5.33 11.64
CA SER A 205 -24.05 5.93 12.84
C SER A 205 -23.50 7.33 12.58
N ARG A 206 -22.85 7.56 11.42
CA ARG A 206 -22.32 8.89 11.06
C ARG A 206 -23.43 9.90 10.75
N ASN A 207 -24.45 9.49 10.01
CA ASN A 207 -25.56 10.40 9.66
C ASN A 207 -26.38 10.79 10.90
N ASN A 208 -26.54 9.88 11.86
CA ASN A 208 -27.16 10.20 13.14
C ASN A 208 -26.29 11.13 13.98
N LEU A 209 -24.96 10.96 13.97
CA LEU A 209 -24.05 11.90 14.62
C LEU A 209 -24.11 13.31 14.02
N LEU A 210 -24.14 13.42 12.68
CA LEU A 210 -24.29 14.73 12.03
C LEU A 210 -25.60 15.41 12.45
N LYS A 211 -26.68 14.64 12.57
CA LYS A 211 -27.97 15.14 13.10
C LYS A 211 -27.88 15.55 14.57
N GLU A 212 -27.19 14.77 15.39
CA GLU A 212 -26.94 15.09 16.81
C GLU A 212 -26.07 16.34 16.96
N MET A 213 -25.04 16.53 16.12
CA MET A 213 -24.21 17.73 16.07
C MET A 213 -24.99 19.00 15.75
N HIS A 214 -26.06 18.91 14.95
CA HIS A 214 -26.98 20.03 14.71
C HIS A 214 -27.91 20.32 15.90
N SER A 215 -28.00 19.41 16.88
CA SER A 215 -28.88 19.51 18.05
C SER A 215 -28.17 19.87 19.36
N PHE A 216 -26.83 19.90 19.38
CA PHE A 216 -26.07 20.31 20.56
C PHE A 216 -25.96 21.84 20.70
N ASP A 217 -26.11 22.30 21.94
CA ASP A 217 -25.93 23.68 22.35
C ASP A 217 -24.47 24.14 22.20
N LYS A 218 -24.24 25.46 22.05
CA LYS A 218 -23.01 26.14 21.56
C LYS A 218 -21.67 25.88 22.30
N ASN A 219 -21.58 24.92 23.22
CA ASN A 219 -20.43 24.74 24.11
C ASN A 219 -19.60 23.47 23.85
N VAL A 220 -19.84 22.73 22.76
CA VAL A 220 -18.97 21.61 22.37
C VAL A 220 -18.33 21.94 21.02
N ASP A 221 -16.99 22.03 20.97
CA ASP A 221 -16.28 22.31 19.73
C ASP A 221 -16.54 21.16 18.74
N PRO A 222 -17.21 21.41 17.61
CA PRO A 222 -17.47 20.39 16.60
C PRO A 222 -16.18 19.70 16.14
N ARG A 223 -15.02 20.37 16.22
CA ARG A 223 -13.71 19.81 15.90
C ARG A 223 -13.25 18.78 16.93
N GLU A 224 -13.49 18.98 18.22
CA GLU A 224 -13.18 17.99 19.27
C GLU A 224 -14.06 16.74 19.14
N LEU A 225 -15.35 16.90 18.80
CA LEU A 225 -16.25 15.77 18.56
C LEU A 225 -15.86 14.98 17.30
N PHE A 226 -15.42 15.68 16.25
CA PHE A 226 -14.92 15.07 15.02
C PHE A 226 -13.61 14.30 15.29
N LEU A 227 -12.67 14.88 16.04
CA LEU A 227 -11.37 14.27 16.38
C LEU A 227 -11.51 13.08 17.34
N LYS A 228 -12.48 13.09 18.27
CA LYS A 228 -12.67 12.02 19.27
C LYS A 228 -13.07 10.66 18.70
N ARG A 229 -13.55 10.56 17.45
CA ARG A 229 -13.97 9.27 16.84
C ARG A 229 -13.16 8.79 15.65
N TYR A 230 -12.22 9.58 15.12
CA TYR A 230 -11.18 9.06 14.21
C TYR A 230 -10.12 8.19 14.96
N GLN A 231 -10.37 7.83 16.22
CA GLN A 231 -9.51 6.99 17.06
C GLN A 231 -10.03 5.54 17.23
N ASP A 232 -11.03 5.10 16.46
CA ASP A 232 -11.61 3.77 16.67
C ASP A 232 -10.89 2.67 15.86
N TYR A 233 -10.18 3.02 14.77
CA TYR A 233 -9.53 2.04 13.88
C TYR A 233 -8.15 2.51 13.40
N ALA A 234 -7.25 1.57 13.19
CA ALA A 234 -5.98 1.86 12.53
C ALA A 234 -6.21 2.40 11.10
N LEU A 235 -5.35 3.31 10.66
CA LEU A 235 -5.48 4.03 9.38
C LEU A 235 -5.73 3.10 8.18
N PRO A 236 -5.05 1.94 8.00
CA PRO A 236 -5.38 1.01 6.93
C PRO A 236 -6.83 0.53 6.90
N VAL A 237 -7.39 0.24 8.08
CA VAL A 237 -8.78 -0.22 8.22
C VAL A 237 -9.74 0.92 7.93
N GLU A 238 -9.43 2.11 8.42
CA GLU A 238 -10.18 3.34 8.11
C GLU A 238 -10.23 3.59 6.60
N GLN A 239 -9.09 3.47 5.91
CA GLN A 239 -9.02 3.63 4.45
C GLN A 239 -9.84 2.58 3.71
N ASN A 240 -9.91 1.33 4.19
CA ASN A 240 -10.81 0.32 3.62
C ASN A 240 -12.28 0.71 3.79
N VAL A 241 -12.69 1.11 5.00
CA VAL A 241 -14.06 1.56 5.28
C VAL A 241 -14.43 2.74 4.39
N ASP A 242 -13.57 3.75 4.30
CA ASP A 242 -13.82 4.93 3.48
C ASP A 242 -13.84 4.61 1.98
N PHE A 243 -13.04 3.65 1.53
CA PHE A 243 -13.11 3.16 0.16
C PHE A 243 -14.45 2.49 -0.15
N ILE A 244 -14.91 1.59 0.72
CA ILE A 244 -16.21 0.90 0.57
C ILE A 244 -17.38 1.91 0.59
N ARG A 245 -17.31 2.93 1.44
CA ARG A 245 -18.32 4.01 1.47
C ARG A 245 -18.37 4.81 0.18
N ASN A 246 -17.25 4.92 -0.53
CA ASN A 246 -17.13 5.73 -1.74
C ASN A 246 -17.21 4.92 -3.04
N LEU A 247 -17.60 3.63 -3.00
CA LEU A 247 -17.62 2.76 -4.19
C LEU A 247 -18.43 3.36 -5.34
N LYS A 248 -19.55 4.03 -5.08
CA LYS A 248 -20.32 4.73 -6.12
C LYS A 248 -19.49 5.76 -6.88
N LYS A 249 -18.71 6.57 -6.15
CA LYS A 249 -17.86 7.61 -6.76
C LYS A 249 -16.68 6.97 -7.50
N VAL A 250 -16.14 5.90 -6.94
CA VAL A 250 -15.05 5.11 -7.53
C VAL A 250 -15.49 4.48 -8.85
N ALA A 251 -16.67 3.85 -8.87
CA ALA A 251 -17.22 3.12 -10.02
C ALA A 251 -17.49 3.97 -11.27
N LYS A 252 -17.48 5.31 -11.14
CA LYS A 252 -17.62 6.24 -12.27
C LYS A 252 -16.36 6.38 -13.12
N LYS A 253 -15.24 5.80 -12.67
CA LYS A 253 -13.94 5.85 -13.35
C LYS A 253 -13.56 4.46 -13.82
N ASN A 254 -12.71 4.39 -14.84
CA ASN A 254 -12.03 3.16 -15.23
C ASN A 254 -10.54 3.27 -14.88
N SER A 255 -9.97 2.16 -14.43
CA SER A 255 -8.52 2.00 -14.30
C SER A 255 -7.89 1.73 -15.65
N PHE A 256 -6.56 1.82 -15.73
CA PHE A 256 -5.84 1.39 -16.93
C PHE A 256 -5.98 -0.12 -17.20
N ILE A 257 -6.25 -0.93 -16.17
CA ILE A 257 -6.48 -2.37 -16.32
C ILE A 257 -7.77 -2.60 -17.11
N THR A 258 -8.86 -1.91 -16.76
CA THR A 258 -10.12 -2.00 -17.51
C THR A 258 -9.96 -1.63 -18.98
N GLU A 259 -9.09 -0.67 -19.28
CA GLU A 259 -8.89 -0.16 -20.63
C GLU A 259 -7.91 -1.00 -21.48
N LYS A 260 -6.86 -1.56 -20.85
CA LYS A 260 -5.73 -2.20 -21.56
C LYS A 260 -5.52 -3.67 -21.25
N HIS A 261 -6.00 -4.14 -20.10
CA HIS A 261 -5.79 -5.50 -19.60
C HIS A 261 -7.10 -6.13 -19.06
N PRO A 262 -8.21 -6.13 -19.84
CA PRO A 262 -9.50 -6.64 -19.39
C PRO A 262 -9.45 -8.10 -18.94
N GLU A 263 -8.53 -8.89 -19.50
CA GLU A 263 -8.34 -10.29 -19.15
C GLU A 263 -7.93 -10.50 -17.67
N ILE A 264 -7.31 -9.51 -17.02
CA ILE A 264 -7.01 -9.55 -15.58
C ILE A 264 -8.29 -9.46 -14.76
N LEU A 265 -9.30 -8.75 -15.26
CA LEU A 265 -10.62 -8.67 -14.61
C LEU A 265 -11.39 -9.98 -14.78
N ASP A 266 -11.19 -10.69 -15.90
CA ASP A 266 -11.76 -12.02 -16.12
C ASP A 266 -11.15 -13.06 -15.18
N ASP A 267 -9.82 -13.06 -15.01
CA ASP A 267 -9.13 -13.87 -14.01
C ASP A 267 -9.67 -13.60 -12.60
N PHE A 268 -9.80 -12.33 -12.24
CA PHE A 268 -10.34 -11.94 -10.95
C PHE A 268 -11.79 -12.40 -10.78
N ALA A 269 -12.62 -12.29 -11.83
CA ALA A 269 -13.99 -12.80 -11.84
C ALA A 269 -14.04 -14.33 -11.63
N ASP A 270 -13.06 -15.06 -12.15
CA ASP A 270 -12.93 -16.51 -11.95
C ASP A 270 -12.45 -16.90 -10.55
N ILE A 271 -11.71 -16.04 -9.86
CA ILE A 271 -11.34 -16.22 -8.44
C ILE A 271 -12.58 -16.09 -7.55
N ILE A 272 -13.38 -15.04 -7.75
CA ILE A 272 -14.59 -14.80 -6.94
C ILE A 272 -15.81 -15.61 -7.41
N GLY A 273 -15.74 -16.23 -8.59
CA GLY A 273 -16.82 -17.02 -9.18
C GLY A 273 -17.97 -16.20 -9.74
N GLY A 274 -17.72 -14.97 -10.21
CA GLY A 274 -18.76 -14.05 -10.69
C GLY A 274 -18.28 -12.61 -10.84
N ASN A 275 -19.22 -11.66 -10.86
CA ASN A 275 -18.92 -10.24 -11.02
C ASN A 275 -19.69 -9.37 -10.03
N TYR A 276 -19.06 -8.29 -9.57
CA TYR A 276 -19.76 -7.22 -8.85
C TYR A 276 -20.54 -6.33 -9.83
N SER A 277 -21.71 -5.87 -9.40
CA SER A 277 -22.53 -4.91 -10.14
C SER A 277 -23.18 -3.93 -9.17
N LEU A 278 -23.17 -2.65 -9.52
CA LEU A 278 -23.96 -1.62 -8.84
C LEU A 278 -25.29 -1.44 -9.58
N THR A 279 -26.40 -1.44 -8.85
CA THR A 279 -27.71 -1.12 -9.42
C THR A 279 -27.90 0.40 -9.56
N ASN A 280 -28.95 0.80 -10.26
CA ASN A 280 -29.34 2.21 -10.39
C ASN A 280 -29.68 2.86 -9.04
N ASN A 281 -30.02 2.06 -8.02
CA ASN A 281 -30.28 2.50 -6.66
C ASN A 281 -29.03 2.50 -5.77
N ASP A 282 -27.84 2.38 -6.39
CA ASP A 282 -26.54 2.31 -5.72
C ASP A 282 -26.33 1.10 -4.80
N GLU A 283 -27.17 0.06 -4.93
CA GLU A 283 -26.98 -1.18 -4.17
C GLU A 283 -25.94 -2.06 -4.85
N LEU A 284 -24.99 -2.53 -4.05
CA LEU A 284 -23.95 -3.45 -4.47
C LEU A 284 -24.49 -4.89 -4.48
N HIS A 285 -24.41 -5.53 -5.64
CA HIS A 285 -24.76 -6.93 -5.81
C HIS A 285 -23.62 -7.73 -6.42
N PHE A 286 -23.57 -9.00 -6.05
CA PHE A 286 -22.74 -9.99 -6.70
C PHE A 286 -23.60 -10.84 -7.64
N LYS A 287 -23.11 -11.06 -8.86
CA LYS A 287 -23.73 -11.95 -9.84
C LYS A 287 -22.82 -13.17 -10.06
N PRO A 288 -23.19 -14.36 -9.54
CA PRO A 288 -22.43 -15.59 -9.77
C PRO A 288 -22.32 -15.95 -11.25
N LYS A 289 -21.21 -16.57 -11.66
CA LYS A 289 -21.00 -17.08 -13.02
C LYS A 289 -22.04 -18.17 -13.32
N GLY A 290 -22.77 -18.02 -14.42
CA GLY A 290 -23.88 -18.93 -14.80
C GLY A 290 -25.17 -18.77 -13.96
N GLY A 291 -25.14 -17.99 -12.88
CA GLY A 291 -26.31 -17.71 -12.05
C GLY A 291 -27.20 -16.62 -12.64
N ARG A 292 -28.52 -16.78 -12.47
CA ARG A 292 -29.52 -15.75 -12.82
C ARG A 292 -29.80 -14.78 -11.67
N VAL A 293 -29.58 -15.22 -10.43
CA VAL A 293 -29.90 -14.45 -9.22
C VAL A 293 -28.74 -13.51 -8.89
N LYS A 294 -29.07 -12.24 -8.63
CA LYS A 294 -28.15 -11.27 -8.04
C LYS A 294 -28.25 -11.38 -6.52
N LEU A 295 -27.11 -11.54 -5.86
CA LEU A 295 -27.01 -11.66 -4.42
C LEU A 295 -26.62 -10.31 -3.83
N THR A 296 -27.19 -9.94 -2.69
CA THR A 296 -26.65 -8.85 -1.87
C THR A 296 -25.29 -9.27 -1.29
N MET A 297 -24.54 -8.33 -0.71
CA MET A 297 -23.28 -8.68 -0.05
C MET A 297 -23.51 -9.63 1.14
N ASP A 298 -24.63 -9.50 1.86
CA ASP A 298 -25.00 -10.37 2.99
C ASP A 298 -25.41 -11.78 2.57
N GLU A 299 -25.78 -11.98 1.31
CA GLU A 299 -26.08 -13.28 0.72
C GLU A 299 -24.87 -13.91 0.01
N SER A 300 -23.82 -13.13 -0.25
CA SER A 300 -22.63 -13.56 -0.98
C SER A 300 -21.64 -14.33 -0.10
N SER A 301 -20.76 -15.16 -0.67
CA SER A 301 -19.76 -15.89 0.14
C SER A 301 -18.74 -14.97 0.81
N SER A 302 -18.08 -15.45 1.86
CA SER A 302 -17.04 -14.69 2.56
C SER A 302 -15.86 -14.32 1.66
N ALA A 303 -15.47 -15.20 0.71
CA ALA A 303 -14.46 -14.91 -0.30
C ALA A 303 -14.85 -13.73 -1.22
N VAL A 304 -16.12 -13.70 -1.65
CA VAL A 304 -16.65 -12.59 -2.47
C VAL A 304 -16.65 -11.28 -1.68
N ARG A 305 -16.95 -11.32 -0.38
CA ARG A 305 -16.90 -10.11 0.46
C ARG A 305 -15.47 -9.64 0.70
N SER A 306 -14.54 -10.56 0.97
CA SER A 306 -13.16 -10.24 1.32
C SER A 306 -12.34 -9.72 0.15
N LEU A 307 -12.76 -9.93 -1.11
CA LEU A 307 -12.06 -9.45 -2.30
C LEU A 307 -12.73 -8.22 -2.94
N LEU A 308 -13.76 -7.67 -2.32
CA LEU A 308 -14.55 -6.57 -2.87
C LEU A 308 -13.69 -5.32 -3.19
N ASP A 309 -12.87 -4.91 -2.24
CA ASP A 309 -12.01 -3.74 -2.36
C ASP A 309 -10.96 -3.92 -3.46
N ILE A 310 -10.32 -5.08 -3.54
CA ILE A 310 -9.40 -5.46 -4.61
C ILE A 310 -10.10 -5.42 -5.96
N GLY A 311 -11.29 -6.01 -6.09
CA GLY A 311 -12.04 -6.01 -7.35
C GLY A 311 -12.36 -4.60 -7.87
N PHE A 312 -12.77 -3.69 -6.97
CA PHE A 312 -13.02 -2.30 -7.33
C PHE A 312 -11.74 -1.51 -7.59
N TYR A 313 -10.66 -1.78 -6.85
CA TYR A 313 -9.35 -1.20 -7.12
C TYR A 313 -8.89 -1.54 -8.55
N LEU A 314 -8.90 -2.84 -8.89
CA LEU A 314 -8.48 -3.33 -10.20
C LEU A 314 -9.30 -2.70 -11.32
N ARG A 315 -10.62 -2.59 -11.16
CA ARG A 315 -11.52 -2.08 -12.21
C ARG A 315 -11.51 -0.56 -12.35
N HIS A 316 -11.34 0.18 -11.26
CA HIS A 316 -11.69 1.61 -11.23
C HIS A 316 -10.59 2.55 -10.74
N VAL A 317 -9.56 2.04 -10.06
CA VAL A 317 -8.58 2.88 -9.34
C VAL A 317 -7.17 2.70 -9.85
N ALA A 318 -6.77 1.45 -10.12
CA ALA A 318 -5.40 1.07 -10.38
C ALA A 318 -4.72 1.93 -11.44
N LYS A 319 -3.46 2.27 -11.20
CA LYS A 319 -2.55 2.98 -12.11
C LYS A 319 -1.19 2.30 -12.15
N VAL A 320 -0.49 2.46 -13.26
CA VAL A 320 0.91 2.03 -13.39
C VAL A 320 1.75 2.74 -12.32
N GLY A 321 2.58 1.99 -11.61
CA GLY A 321 3.43 2.48 -10.51
C GLY A 321 2.79 2.45 -9.12
N ASP A 322 1.50 2.12 -9.00
CA ASP A 322 0.83 1.94 -7.71
C ASP A 322 1.42 0.76 -6.92
N LEU A 323 1.24 0.78 -5.60
CA LEU A 323 1.55 -0.31 -4.69
C LEU A 323 0.25 -0.89 -4.09
N LEU A 324 -0.14 -2.08 -4.54
CA LEU A 324 -1.23 -2.86 -3.97
C LEU A 324 -0.73 -3.65 -2.76
N MET A 325 -1.14 -3.25 -1.56
CA MET A 325 -0.81 -3.91 -0.30
C MET A 325 -1.97 -4.79 0.16
N VAL A 326 -1.78 -6.10 0.31
CA VAL A 326 -2.82 -7.06 0.72
C VAL A 326 -2.37 -7.82 1.97
N ASP A 327 -3.10 -7.62 3.06
CA ASP A 327 -2.83 -8.29 4.34
C ASP A 327 -3.63 -9.60 4.40
N GLU A 328 -2.93 -10.74 4.43
CA GLU A 328 -3.50 -12.09 4.47
C GLU A 328 -4.58 -12.32 3.37
N PRO A 329 -4.21 -12.28 2.07
CA PRO A 329 -5.13 -12.52 0.96
C PRO A 329 -5.82 -13.89 1.05
N GLU A 330 -5.19 -14.88 1.69
CA GLU A 330 -5.72 -16.22 1.89
C GLU A 330 -6.95 -16.30 2.78
N LEU A 331 -7.25 -15.26 3.59
CA LEU A 331 -8.41 -15.26 4.45
C LEU A 331 -9.70 -15.45 3.63
N ASN A 332 -10.45 -16.49 4.00
CA ASN A 332 -11.68 -16.94 3.33
C ASN A 332 -11.49 -17.58 1.93
N LEU A 333 -10.26 -17.81 1.46
CA LEU A 333 -10.01 -18.43 0.16
C LEU A 333 -9.71 -19.93 0.26
N HIS A 334 -10.35 -20.72 -0.60
CA HIS A 334 -9.97 -22.12 -0.84
C HIS A 334 -8.52 -22.19 -1.39
N PRO A 335 -7.73 -23.24 -1.11
CA PRO A 335 -6.36 -23.39 -1.64
C PRO A 335 -6.22 -23.16 -3.14
N GLU A 336 -7.21 -23.60 -3.93
CA GLU A 336 -7.24 -23.33 -5.38
C GLU A 336 -7.28 -21.82 -5.69
N ASN A 337 -8.11 -21.06 -4.98
CA ASN A 337 -8.21 -19.61 -5.16
C ASN A 337 -7.01 -18.87 -4.56
N GLN A 338 -6.32 -19.44 -3.57
CA GLN A 338 -5.03 -18.92 -3.10
C GLN A 338 -3.96 -19.02 -4.20
N ARG A 339 -3.95 -20.10 -4.98
CA ARG A 339 -3.07 -20.21 -6.17
C ARG A 339 -3.46 -19.19 -7.24
N ARG A 340 -4.75 -19.08 -7.57
CA ARG A 340 -5.23 -18.14 -8.59
C ARG A 340 -4.96 -16.67 -8.22
N ILE A 341 -5.16 -16.26 -6.96
CA ILE A 341 -4.84 -14.87 -6.54
C ILE A 341 -3.33 -14.61 -6.60
N THR A 342 -2.49 -15.61 -6.33
CA THR A 342 -1.04 -15.48 -6.51
C THR A 342 -0.66 -15.28 -7.98
N ARG A 343 -1.27 -16.03 -8.91
CA ARG A 343 -1.10 -15.81 -10.35
C ARG A 343 -1.55 -14.41 -10.75
N LEU A 344 -2.68 -13.94 -10.21
CA LEU A 344 -3.15 -12.58 -10.44
C LEU A 344 -2.11 -11.54 -10.00
N PHE A 345 -1.55 -11.67 -8.78
CA PHE A 345 -0.50 -10.77 -8.29
C PHE A 345 0.72 -10.75 -9.20
N SER A 346 1.14 -11.91 -9.71
CA SER A 346 2.22 -12.02 -10.69
C SER A 346 1.89 -11.21 -11.97
N ARG A 347 0.70 -11.37 -12.52
CA ARG A 347 0.26 -10.62 -13.70
C ARG A 347 0.23 -9.10 -13.45
N LEU A 348 -0.18 -8.67 -12.25
CA LEU A 348 -0.20 -7.25 -11.87
C LEU A 348 1.21 -6.63 -11.88
N ILE A 349 2.22 -7.34 -11.35
CA ILE A 349 3.60 -6.84 -11.37
C ILE A 349 4.16 -6.73 -12.78
N ASN A 350 3.81 -7.66 -13.67
CA ASN A 350 4.22 -7.65 -15.07
C ASN A 350 3.60 -6.50 -15.88
N ILE A 351 2.53 -5.87 -15.39
CA ILE A 351 1.93 -4.66 -16.00
C ILE A 351 2.26 -3.37 -15.23
N GLY A 352 3.23 -3.44 -14.30
CA GLY A 352 3.79 -2.28 -13.61
C GLY A 352 3.04 -1.84 -12.34
N ILE A 353 2.20 -2.70 -11.75
CA ILE A 353 1.64 -2.48 -10.40
C ILE A 353 2.51 -3.26 -9.41
N LYS A 354 3.11 -2.58 -8.44
CA LYS A 354 3.83 -3.26 -7.37
C LYS A 354 2.84 -3.91 -6.42
N VAL A 355 3.19 -5.07 -5.88
CA VAL A 355 2.33 -5.82 -4.94
C VAL A 355 3.12 -6.09 -3.65
N PHE A 356 2.49 -5.84 -2.51
CA PHE A 356 3.01 -6.16 -1.18
C PHE A 356 2.02 -7.07 -0.47
N VAL A 357 2.45 -8.26 -0.06
CA VAL A 357 1.59 -9.25 0.58
C VAL A 357 2.13 -9.64 1.95
N THR A 358 1.27 -9.72 2.95
CA THR A 358 1.57 -10.55 4.13
C THR A 358 0.82 -11.86 4.01
N THR A 359 1.44 -12.96 4.44
CA THR A 359 0.75 -14.25 4.38
C THR A 359 1.26 -15.24 5.43
N HIS A 360 0.38 -16.15 5.81
CA HIS A 360 0.71 -17.38 6.52
C HIS A 360 0.37 -18.62 5.67
N SER A 361 0.10 -18.44 4.37
CA SER A 361 -0.25 -19.51 3.44
C SER A 361 0.97 -20.13 2.75
N ASP A 362 1.16 -21.42 2.97
CA ASP A 362 2.09 -22.25 2.21
C ASP A 362 1.68 -22.41 0.74
N TYR A 363 0.37 -22.36 0.42
CA TYR A 363 -0.11 -22.44 -0.98
C TYR A 363 0.32 -21.23 -1.80
N ILE A 364 0.30 -20.03 -1.21
CA ILE A 364 0.76 -18.80 -1.88
C ILE A 364 2.25 -18.90 -2.18
N VAL A 365 3.07 -19.32 -1.20
CA VAL A 365 4.53 -19.45 -1.38
C VAL A 365 4.86 -20.54 -2.41
N LYS A 366 4.19 -21.70 -2.35
CA LYS A 366 4.41 -22.79 -3.33
C LYS A 366 4.00 -22.43 -4.74
N GLU A 367 2.91 -21.68 -4.90
CA GLU A 367 2.50 -21.21 -6.22
C GLU A 367 3.53 -20.23 -6.78
N LEU A 368 4.09 -19.33 -5.96
CA LEU A 368 5.20 -18.46 -6.40
C LEU A 368 6.44 -19.24 -6.81
N ASN A 369 6.82 -20.27 -6.03
CA ASN A 369 7.91 -21.16 -6.43
C ASN A 369 7.64 -21.77 -7.80
N THR A 370 6.41 -22.23 -8.04
CA THR A 370 6.01 -22.77 -9.34
C THR A 370 6.18 -21.74 -10.46
N LEU A 371 5.73 -20.49 -10.25
CA LEU A 371 5.86 -19.43 -11.25
C LEU A 371 7.32 -19.03 -11.52
N ILE A 372 8.19 -19.04 -10.51
CA ILE A 372 9.64 -18.80 -10.65
C ILE A 372 10.28 -19.96 -11.43
N MET A 373 10.02 -21.19 -11.02
CA MET A 373 10.62 -22.40 -11.59
C MET A 373 10.17 -22.65 -13.04
N LEU A 374 8.97 -22.19 -13.43
CA LEU A 374 8.49 -22.29 -14.81
C LEU A 374 9.07 -21.21 -15.73
N ASN A 375 9.71 -20.16 -15.20
CA ASN A 375 10.22 -19.03 -15.98
C ASN A 375 11.56 -19.29 -16.70
N HIS A 376 11.99 -20.55 -16.79
CA HIS A 376 13.19 -20.93 -17.53
C HIS A 376 12.87 -21.33 -18.97
N ASP A 377 13.76 -20.97 -19.89
CA ASP A 377 13.62 -21.28 -21.31
C ASP A 377 14.03 -22.73 -21.64
N LEU A 378 13.37 -23.69 -20.98
CA LEU A 378 13.59 -25.12 -21.19
C LEU A 378 12.33 -25.77 -21.80
N PRO A 379 12.45 -26.54 -22.90
CA PRO A 379 11.28 -27.08 -23.61
C PRO A 379 10.32 -27.91 -22.75
N TYR A 380 10.83 -28.67 -21.78
CA TYR A 380 9.99 -29.49 -20.91
C TYR A 380 9.19 -28.65 -19.90
N LEU A 381 9.73 -27.51 -19.44
CA LEU A 381 9.01 -26.60 -18.53
C LEU A 381 7.89 -25.88 -19.25
N LYS A 382 8.11 -25.42 -20.50
CA LYS A 382 7.04 -24.85 -21.34
C LYS A 382 5.89 -25.84 -21.55
N ARG A 383 6.23 -27.13 -21.73
CA ARG A 383 5.22 -28.19 -21.83
C ARG A 383 4.44 -28.36 -20.51
N ILE A 384 5.12 -28.42 -19.37
CA ILE A 384 4.47 -28.51 -18.05
C ILE A 384 3.56 -27.30 -17.81
N ALA A 385 4.03 -26.08 -18.12
CA ALA A 385 3.25 -24.86 -18.01
C ALA A 385 1.96 -24.95 -18.84
N SER A 386 2.08 -25.34 -20.11
CA SER A 386 0.93 -25.52 -21.01
C SER A 386 -0.04 -26.59 -20.49
N ASP A 387 0.46 -27.76 -20.08
CA ASP A 387 -0.36 -28.88 -19.60
C ASP A 387 -1.11 -28.53 -18.30
N ALA A 388 -0.50 -27.70 -17.44
CA ALA A 388 -1.08 -27.26 -16.18
C ALA A 388 -1.82 -25.91 -16.26
N GLY A 389 -1.97 -25.33 -17.46
CA GLY A 389 -2.71 -24.10 -17.70
C GLY A 389 -2.07 -22.84 -17.08
N TYR A 390 -0.74 -22.73 -17.15
CA TYR A 390 0.01 -21.52 -16.83
C TYR A 390 0.27 -20.70 -18.09
N ASN A 391 0.17 -19.38 -17.97
CA ASN A 391 0.43 -18.45 -19.07
C ASN A 391 1.80 -17.80 -18.93
N GLU A 392 2.46 -17.45 -20.04
CA GLU A 392 3.79 -16.79 -20.01
C GLU A 392 3.76 -15.46 -19.25
N ASN A 393 2.64 -14.72 -19.29
CA ASN A 393 2.47 -13.46 -18.57
C ASN A 393 2.26 -13.61 -17.05
N GLU A 394 2.15 -14.85 -16.54
CA GLU A 394 2.12 -15.19 -15.11
C GLU A 394 3.52 -15.54 -14.58
N LEU A 395 4.51 -15.74 -15.44
CA LEU A 395 5.85 -16.14 -15.03
C LEU A 395 6.61 -14.92 -14.47
N ILE A 396 7.43 -15.16 -13.45
CA ILE A 396 8.15 -14.13 -12.70
C ILE A 396 9.59 -14.55 -12.46
N SER A 397 10.51 -13.60 -12.47
CA SER A 397 11.92 -13.87 -12.19
C SER A 397 12.25 -13.62 -10.73
N ALA A 398 13.23 -14.37 -10.20
CA ALA A 398 13.64 -14.29 -8.80
C ALA A 398 14.04 -12.86 -8.35
N ASN A 399 14.58 -12.03 -9.26
CA ASN A 399 14.98 -10.66 -8.98
C ASN A 399 13.81 -9.67 -8.83
N GLN A 400 12.61 -9.98 -9.33
CA GLN A 400 11.42 -9.14 -9.18
C GLN A 400 10.82 -9.28 -7.76
N ILE A 401 11.19 -10.33 -7.05
CA ILE A 401 10.53 -10.74 -5.81
C ILE A 401 11.46 -10.49 -4.62
N LYS A 402 10.89 -9.99 -3.53
CA LYS A 402 11.55 -9.88 -2.23
C LYS A 402 10.70 -10.60 -1.20
N VAL A 403 11.26 -11.60 -0.51
CA VAL A 403 10.55 -12.37 0.51
C VAL A 403 11.25 -12.22 1.86
N TYR A 404 10.47 -11.93 2.89
CA TYR A 404 10.92 -11.77 4.26
C TYR A 404 10.14 -12.70 5.19
N ILE A 405 10.85 -13.41 6.06
CA ILE A 405 10.28 -14.31 7.04
C ILE A 405 10.20 -13.58 8.38
N ALA A 406 8.99 -13.48 8.93
CA ALA A 406 8.76 -12.95 10.27
C ALA A 406 8.98 -14.04 11.32
N GLU A 407 10.18 -14.06 11.91
CA GLU A 407 10.63 -15.12 12.82
C GLU A 407 11.42 -14.60 14.03
N LYS A 408 11.59 -15.47 15.04
CA LYS A 408 12.54 -15.23 16.12
C LYS A 408 13.92 -15.71 15.68
N LYS A 409 14.89 -14.79 15.56
CA LYS A 409 16.26 -15.14 15.16
C LYS A 409 17.29 -14.50 16.08
N LEU A 410 18.47 -15.11 16.13
CA LEU A 410 19.63 -14.58 16.84
C LEU A 410 20.27 -13.48 15.99
N ILE A 411 19.93 -12.22 16.25
CA ILE A 411 20.49 -11.07 15.51
C ILE A 411 21.30 -10.16 16.41
N LYS A 412 22.24 -9.43 15.81
CA LYS A 412 22.96 -8.35 16.48
C LYS A 412 22.13 -7.08 16.29
N LEU A 413 21.53 -6.59 17.38
CA LEU A 413 20.79 -5.33 17.36
C LEU A 413 21.74 -4.15 17.22
N ASP A 414 21.26 -3.08 16.60
CA ASP A 414 22.04 -1.86 16.41
C ASP A 414 22.46 -1.25 17.75
N GLY A 415 23.70 -0.79 17.83
CA GLY A 415 24.30 -0.28 19.06
C GLY A 415 24.54 -1.33 20.15
N LYS A 416 24.32 -2.62 19.90
CA LYS A 416 24.61 -3.72 20.85
C LYS A 416 25.83 -4.53 20.42
N SER A 417 26.64 -4.93 21.39
CA SER A 417 27.83 -5.76 21.16
C SER A 417 27.53 -7.26 21.04
N ARG A 418 26.47 -7.73 21.72
CA ARG A 418 26.06 -9.15 21.75
C ARG A 418 24.79 -9.38 20.93
N LYS A 419 24.67 -10.57 20.33
CA LYS A 419 23.44 -11.01 19.67
C LYS A 419 22.37 -11.37 20.71
N SER A 420 21.11 -11.19 20.35
CA SER A 420 19.96 -11.59 21.17
C SER A 420 18.89 -12.26 20.31
N HIS A 421 18.15 -13.20 20.90
CA HIS A 421 16.98 -13.78 20.25
C HIS A 421 15.82 -12.80 20.34
N CYS A 422 15.36 -12.33 19.18
CA CYS A 422 14.22 -11.44 19.11
C CYS A 422 13.45 -11.65 17.80
N GLN A 423 12.22 -11.14 17.80
CA GLN A 423 11.36 -11.16 16.61
C GLN A 423 11.87 -10.11 15.62
N THR A 424 12.09 -10.52 14.38
CA THR A 424 12.66 -9.72 13.30
C THR A 424 12.11 -10.19 11.94
N LEU A 425 12.52 -9.52 10.86
CA LEU A 425 12.29 -9.95 9.48
C LEU A 425 13.62 -10.41 8.88
N THR A 426 13.63 -11.58 8.26
CA THR A 426 14.83 -12.16 7.65
C THR A 426 14.59 -12.37 6.18
N SER A 427 15.49 -11.89 5.33
CA SER A 427 15.38 -12.13 3.89
C SER A 427 15.46 -13.63 3.62
N ALA A 428 14.49 -14.17 2.89
CA ALA A 428 14.57 -15.51 2.35
C ALA A 428 15.54 -15.54 1.16
N HIS A 429 16.20 -16.68 0.97
CA HIS A 429 16.93 -16.96 -0.27
C HIS A 429 15.91 -17.31 -1.36
N ILE A 430 16.10 -16.77 -2.56
CA ILE A 430 15.26 -17.04 -3.72
C ILE A 430 16.18 -17.52 -4.83
N ASP A 431 16.13 -18.82 -5.08
CA ASP A 431 16.88 -19.47 -6.13
C ASP A 431 16.04 -19.48 -7.42
N PRO A 432 16.59 -19.13 -8.59
CA PRO A 432 15.85 -19.20 -9.84
C PRO A 432 15.31 -20.60 -10.18
N GLU A 433 16.02 -21.68 -9.81
CA GLU A 433 15.67 -23.06 -10.14
C GLU A 433 14.88 -23.77 -9.03
N LEU A 434 15.10 -23.40 -7.76
CA LEU A 434 14.46 -24.05 -6.60
C LEU A 434 13.35 -23.19 -5.96
N GLY A 435 13.24 -21.92 -6.33
CA GLY A 435 12.28 -20.97 -5.79
C GLY A 435 12.68 -20.41 -4.42
N ILE A 436 11.69 -20.03 -3.63
CA ILE A 436 11.80 -19.38 -2.33
C ILE A 436 12.02 -20.43 -1.23
N GLU A 437 13.06 -20.23 -0.43
CA GLU A 437 13.34 -21.00 0.79
C GLU A 437 12.59 -20.39 2.01
N ALA A 438 11.36 -20.83 2.25
CA ALA A 438 10.48 -20.28 3.30
C ALA A 438 10.33 -21.21 4.52
N HIS A 439 11.38 -21.35 5.33
CA HIS A 439 11.43 -22.31 6.44
C HIS A 439 10.37 -22.15 7.55
N SER A 440 9.65 -21.02 7.60
CA SER A 440 8.62 -20.78 8.61
C SER A 440 7.47 -21.79 8.58
N PHE A 441 7.23 -22.44 7.44
CA PHE A 441 6.14 -23.40 7.24
C PHE A 441 6.60 -24.85 7.40
N ASP A 442 7.86 -25.14 7.07
CA ASP A 442 8.45 -26.48 7.04
C ASP A 442 8.28 -27.23 8.36
N THR A 443 8.43 -26.55 9.51
CA THR A 443 8.37 -27.23 10.81
C THR A 443 7.00 -27.87 11.04
N THR A 444 5.91 -27.17 10.72
CA THR A 444 4.55 -27.67 10.92
C THR A 444 4.25 -28.80 9.93
N ILE A 445 4.60 -28.60 8.65
CA ILE A 445 4.37 -29.57 7.58
C ILE A 445 5.17 -30.86 7.85
N ASN A 446 6.46 -30.74 8.16
CA ASN A 446 7.31 -31.90 8.45
C ASN A 446 6.87 -32.64 9.72
N THR A 447 6.38 -31.92 10.73
CA THR A 447 5.81 -32.56 11.92
C THR A 447 4.56 -33.36 11.58
N MET A 448 3.67 -32.81 10.75
CA MET A 448 2.47 -33.51 10.29
C MET A 448 2.82 -34.74 9.46
N ASN A 449 3.72 -34.60 8.47
CA ASN A 449 4.18 -35.71 7.64
C ASN A 449 4.78 -36.82 8.51
N ARG A 450 5.67 -36.48 9.44
CA ARG A 450 6.26 -37.46 10.37
C ARG A 450 5.20 -38.20 11.20
N ILE A 451 4.20 -37.48 11.72
CA ILE A 451 3.11 -38.11 12.49
C ILE A 451 2.30 -39.05 11.60
N GLN A 452 1.96 -38.61 10.38
CA GLN A 452 1.18 -39.40 9.43
C GLN A 452 1.95 -40.64 8.97
N GLU A 453 3.23 -40.50 8.65
CA GLU A 453 4.13 -41.61 8.34
C GLU A 453 4.20 -42.60 9.50
N ALA A 454 4.33 -42.13 10.74
CA ALA A 454 4.32 -43.00 11.92
C ALA A 454 2.97 -43.72 12.11
N VAL A 455 1.84 -43.09 11.77
CA VAL A 455 0.51 -43.74 11.81
C VAL A 455 0.40 -44.84 10.74
N VAL A 456 0.93 -44.60 9.54
CA VAL A 456 0.83 -45.54 8.43
C VAL A 456 1.84 -46.69 8.54
N TRP A 457 3.06 -46.40 8.98
CA TRP A 457 4.21 -47.33 8.90
C TRP A 457 4.82 -47.70 10.26
N GLY A 458 4.38 -47.11 11.38
CA GLY A 458 5.02 -47.31 12.68
C GLY A 458 4.60 -48.57 13.44
N GLY A 459 3.80 -49.45 12.83
CA GLY A 459 3.29 -50.69 13.43
C GLY A 459 4.06 -51.95 13.03
N ASP A 460 5.04 -51.84 12.13
CA ASP A 460 5.89 -52.95 11.65
C ASP A 460 7.25 -52.99 12.36
#